data_AF-A0A1Y1QTC2-F1
#
_entry.id   AF-A0A1Y1QTC2-F1
#
_cell.length_a   1.000
_cell.length_b   1.000
_cell.length_c   1.000
_cell.angle_alpha   90.00
_cell.angle_beta   90.00
_cell.angle_gamma   90.00
#
_symmetry.space_group_name_H-M   'P 1'
#
loop_
_entity.id
_entity.type
_entity.pdbx_description
1 polymer ?
#
loop_
_entity_poly.entity_id
_entity_poly.type
_entity_poly.pdbx_seq_one_letter_code
_entity_poly.pdbx_strand_id
1 'polypeptide(L)'
;MTDQRILLVEGESDKDFCQQLICTLKLDVTIEPETPRSLCQQAESDGVDVLRTIALPFALTRLSKKQITHLAIIVDADSSIQGYGFIKRRSQITTLLAKRGYVIPELETPPSQGEIFSHTKAGIPSVGLWIMPTHSTDGMLEDLLLDNLGNSKQQSLLSKADTAISELGDLRTFKDTHLSKARLSTLLAWQKKPGTSAGKAYQAGIFATDSAELTAFTRWLQATFQ
;
A
#
# COMPACT_ATOMS: atom_id res chain seq x y z
N MET A 1 3.18 -28.27 -8.22
CA MET A 1 3.77 -27.10 -7.57
C MET A 1 2.63 -26.13 -7.38
N THR A 2 2.34 -25.68 -6.16
CA THR A 2 1.34 -24.63 -5.92
C THR A 2 1.85 -23.34 -6.54
N ASP A 3 1.03 -22.69 -7.37
CA ASP A 3 1.37 -21.41 -8.00
C ASP A 3 1.40 -20.31 -6.93
N GLN A 4 2.54 -20.16 -6.26
CA GLN A 4 2.67 -19.20 -5.17
C GLN A 4 2.66 -17.77 -5.73
N ARG A 5 1.60 -17.01 -5.42
CA ARG A 5 1.41 -15.60 -5.77
C ARG A 5 1.70 -14.73 -4.56
N ILE A 6 2.58 -13.75 -4.71
CA ILE A 6 3.08 -12.95 -3.58
C ILE A 6 2.72 -11.49 -3.74
N LEU A 7 2.22 -10.88 -2.66
CA LEU A 7 2.11 -9.45 -2.48
C LEU A 7 3.12 -8.98 -1.43
N LEU A 8 3.95 -7.99 -1.76
CA LEU A 8 4.79 -7.28 -0.79
C LEU A 8 4.10 -5.99 -0.37
N VAL A 9 4.01 -5.73 0.93
CA VAL A 9 3.46 -4.49 1.50
C VAL A 9 4.44 -3.90 2.50
N GLU A 10 4.35 -2.60 2.73
CA GLU A 10 5.30 -1.85 3.55
C GLU A 10 5.12 -2.06 5.07
N GLY A 11 3.88 -1.96 5.56
CA GLY A 11 3.56 -1.95 6.99
C GLY A 11 2.43 -2.90 7.40
N GLU A 12 2.19 -2.98 8.71
CA GLU A 12 1.16 -3.85 9.29
C GLU A 12 -0.26 -3.34 8.96
N SER A 13 -0.46 -2.01 8.88
CA SER A 13 -1.72 -1.42 8.45
C SER A 13 -2.06 -1.80 7.01
N ASP A 14 -1.08 -1.72 6.11
CA ASP A 14 -1.22 -2.11 4.71
C ASP A 14 -1.54 -3.59 4.55
N LYS A 15 -0.85 -4.42 5.33
CA LYS A 15 -1.09 -5.86 5.37
C LYS A 15 -2.52 -6.17 5.81
N ASP A 16 -2.97 -5.61 6.94
CA ASP A 16 -4.32 -5.87 7.46
C ASP A 16 -5.38 -5.45 6.43
N PHE A 17 -5.22 -4.27 5.82
CA PHE A 17 -6.12 -3.79 4.77
C PHE A 17 -6.10 -4.68 3.52
N CYS A 18 -4.92 -4.95 2.96
CA CYS A 18 -4.74 -5.76 1.76
C CYS A 18 -5.22 -7.19 1.98
N GLN A 19 -5.03 -7.76 3.17
CA GLN A 19 -5.50 -9.10 3.49
C GLN A 19 -7.03 -9.18 3.43
N GLN A 20 -7.75 -8.19 3.99
CA GLN A 20 -9.22 -8.18 3.88
C GLN A 20 -9.68 -7.93 2.44
N LEU A 21 -8.97 -7.11 1.68
CA LEU A 21 -9.25 -6.88 0.27
C LEU A 21 -9.05 -8.16 -0.56
N ILE A 22 -7.93 -8.86 -0.41
CA ILE A 22 -7.64 -10.15 -1.05
C ILE A 22 -8.72 -11.18 -0.73
N CYS A 23 -9.12 -11.30 0.54
CA CYS A 23 -10.21 -12.19 0.94
C CYS A 23 -11.54 -11.83 0.26
N THR A 24 -11.86 -10.53 0.16
CA THR A 24 -13.07 -10.03 -0.50
C THR A 24 -13.07 -10.34 -2.00
N LEU A 25 -11.92 -10.17 -2.65
CA LEU A 25 -11.71 -10.44 -4.08
C LEU A 25 -11.52 -11.93 -4.41
N LYS A 26 -11.43 -12.79 -3.38
CA LYS A 26 -11.18 -14.25 -3.50
C LYS A 26 -9.91 -14.57 -4.31
N LEU A 27 -8.86 -13.77 -4.13
CA LEU A 27 -7.57 -14.00 -4.76
C LEU A 27 -6.74 -14.99 -3.93
N ASP A 28 -6.11 -15.96 -4.58
CA ASP A 28 -5.17 -16.88 -3.95
C ASP A 28 -3.77 -16.25 -3.90
N VAL A 29 -3.57 -15.34 -2.94
CA VAL A 29 -2.37 -14.51 -2.79
C VAL A 29 -1.88 -14.56 -1.36
N THR A 30 -0.57 -14.74 -1.18
CA THR A 30 0.11 -14.65 0.13
C THR A 30 0.81 -13.31 0.25
N ILE A 31 0.67 -12.63 1.40
CA ILE A 31 1.46 -11.44 1.70
C ILE A 31 2.78 -11.87 2.34
N GLU A 32 3.92 -11.51 1.75
CA GLU A 32 5.26 -11.85 2.25
C GLU A 32 6.22 -10.65 2.24
N PRO A 33 7.24 -10.62 3.13
CA PRO A 33 7.23 -11.27 4.45
C PRO A 33 5.98 -10.85 5.25
N GLU A 34 5.71 -11.46 6.41
CA GLU A 34 4.55 -11.04 7.22
C GLU A 34 4.47 -9.51 7.37
N THR A 35 5.61 -8.83 7.55
CA THR A 35 5.88 -7.44 7.12
C THR A 35 7.40 -7.23 6.98
N PRO A 36 7.90 -6.25 6.22
CA PRO A 36 9.33 -5.91 6.19
C PRO A 36 9.89 -5.64 7.60
N ARG A 37 9.11 -5.03 8.50
CA ARG A 37 9.48 -4.85 9.92
C ARG A 37 9.69 -6.18 10.66
N SER A 38 8.97 -7.25 10.30
CA SER A 38 9.16 -8.56 10.94
C SER A 38 10.49 -9.22 10.59
N LEU A 39 11.10 -8.85 9.45
CA LEU A 39 12.43 -9.34 9.05
C LEU A 39 13.58 -8.68 9.82
N CYS A 40 13.38 -7.46 10.34
CA CYS A 40 14.41 -6.72 11.06
C CYS A 40 13.85 -6.18 12.38
N GLN A 41 13.77 -7.03 13.40
CA GLN A 41 13.37 -6.63 14.77
C GLN A 41 14.32 -5.60 15.42
N GLN A 42 15.47 -5.31 14.81
CA GLN A 42 16.56 -4.50 15.41
C GLN A 42 16.98 -3.27 14.60
N ALA A 43 16.26 -2.88 13.55
CA ALA A 43 16.60 -1.69 12.79
C ALA A 43 15.52 -0.61 12.96
N GLU A 44 15.93 0.60 13.33
CA GLU A 44 15.18 1.84 13.11
C GLU A 44 15.01 2.16 11.60
N SER A 45 15.12 1.16 10.72
CA SER A 45 14.95 1.34 9.29
C SER A 45 13.46 1.39 8.96
N ASP A 46 13.09 2.34 8.13
CA ASP A 46 11.73 2.49 7.64
C ASP A 46 11.26 1.23 6.89
N GLY A 47 9.97 0.90 6.97
CA GLY A 47 9.40 -0.32 6.38
C GLY A 47 9.70 -0.46 4.88
N VAL A 48 9.73 0.69 4.20
CA VAL A 48 10.12 0.85 2.80
C VAL A 48 11.52 0.34 2.52
N ASP A 49 12.48 0.71 3.37
CA ASP A 49 13.88 0.40 3.11
C ASP A 49 14.12 -1.10 3.23
N VAL A 50 13.48 -1.76 4.20
CA VAL A 50 13.52 -3.22 4.31
C VAL A 50 12.84 -3.89 3.12
N LEU A 51 11.69 -3.37 2.68
CA LEU A 51 11.01 -3.87 1.48
C LEU A 51 11.93 -3.79 0.26
N ARG A 52 12.55 -2.63 0.05
CA ARG A 52 13.39 -2.32 -1.12
C ARG A 52 14.73 -3.04 -1.10
N THR A 53 15.36 -3.19 0.06
CA THR A 53 16.72 -3.74 0.18
C THR A 53 16.74 -5.24 0.44
N ILE A 54 15.68 -5.80 1.01
CA ILE A 54 15.62 -7.22 1.40
C ILE A 54 14.48 -7.95 0.68
N ALA A 55 13.23 -7.57 0.96
CA ALA A 55 12.06 -8.35 0.52
C ALA A 55 11.93 -8.42 -1.01
N LEU A 56 12.03 -7.27 -1.70
CA LEU A 56 11.91 -7.19 -3.14
C LEU A 56 13.06 -7.90 -3.86
N PRO A 57 14.35 -7.67 -3.55
CA PRO A 57 15.45 -8.43 -4.15
C PRO A 57 15.33 -9.95 -3.98
N PHE A 58 14.84 -10.40 -2.82
CA PHE A 58 14.58 -11.81 -2.53
C PHE A 58 13.42 -12.36 -3.37
N ALA A 59 12.28 -11.67 -3.40
CA ALA A 59 11.12 -12.05 -4.21
C ALA A 59 11.45 -12.11 -5.71
N LEU A 60 12.18 -11.13 -6.24
CA LEU A 60 12.63 -11.13 -7.65
C LEU A 60 13.56 -12.31 -7.96
N THR A 61 14.35 -12.77 -6.99
CA THR A 61 15.19 -13.97 -7.14
C THR A 61 14.36 -15.24 -7.18
N ARG A 62 13.29 -15.33 -6.38
CA ARG A 62 12.35 -16.45 -6.41
C ARG A 62 11.56 -16.49 -7.71
N LEU A 63 11.16 -15.31 -8.21
CA LEU A 63 10.45 -15.14 -9.48
C LEU A 63 11.29 -15.63 -10.66
N SER A 64 12.58 -15.26 -10.72
CA SER A 64 13.49 -15.73 -11.78
C SER A 64 13.80 -17.23 -11.71
N LYS A 65 13.75 -17.82 -10.50
CA LYS A 65 13.87 -19.26 -10.27
C LYS A 65 12.56 -20.02 -10.46
N LYS A 66 11.47 -19.35 -10.88
CA LYS A 66 10.13 -19.93 -11.05
C LYS A 66 9.58 -20.60 -9.79
N GLN A 67 9.98 -20.09 -8.62
CA GLN A 67 9.47 -20.56 -7.32
C GLN A 67 8.15 -19.87 -6.93
N ILE A 68 7.90 -18.71 -7.55
CA ILE A 68 6.65 -17.95 -7.43
C ILE A 68 6.22 -17.58 -8.84
N THR A 69 4.91 -17.41 -9.05
CA THR A 69 4.35 -17.16 -10.38
C THR A 69 3.91 -15.73 -10.61
N HIS A 70 3.61 -15.00 -9.53
CA HIS A 70 3.16 -13.60 -9.59
C HIS A 70 3.76 -12.82 -8.42
N LEU A 71 4.10 -11.55 -8.67
CA LEU A 71 4.61 -10.65 -7.66
C LEU A 71 3.93 -9.28 -7.82
N ALA A 72 3.33 -8.79 -6.76
CA ALA A 72 2.84 -7.42 -6.64
C ALA A 72 3.58 -6.70 -5.51
N ILE A 73 3.70 -5.38 -5.64
CA ILE A 73 4.34 -4.51 -4.66
C ILE A 73 3.40 -3.35 -4.37
N ILE A 74 3.13 -3.09 -3.10
CA ILE A 74 2.41 -1.90 -2.62
C ILE A 74 3.34 -1.16 -1.65
N VAL A 75 3.51 0.14 -1.89
CA VAL A 75 4.33 1.04 -1.06
C VAL A 75 3.65 2.39 -0.92
N ASP A 76 3.90 3.10 0.18
CA ASP A 76 3.44 4.49 0.30
C ASP A 76 4.25 5.40 -0.63
N ALA A 77 3.65 6.47 -1.16
CA ALA A 77 4.43 7.51 -1.82
C ALA A 77 5.22 8.34 -0.80
N ASP A 78 4.70 8.43 0.43
CA ASP A 78 5.06 9.45 1.41
C ASP A 78 4.92 10.86 0.81
N SER A 79 5.61 11.84 1.37
CA SER A 79 5.53 13.23 0.94
C SER A 79 6.78 13.68 0.18
N SER A 80 6.59 14.33 -0.97
CA SER A 80 7.67 15.04 -1.68
C SER A 80 8.34 16.13 -0.84
N ILE A 81 7.60 16.75 0.10
CA ILE A 81 8.14 17.75 1.03
C ILE A 81 9.23 17.13 1.94
N GLN A 82 9.12 15.83 2.25
CA GLN A 82 10.12 15.09 3.01
C GLN A 82 11.23 14.52 2.12
N GLY A 83 11.30 15.00 0.87
CA GLY A 83 12.21 14.48 -0.14
C GLY A 83 11.81 13.10 -0.66
N TYR A 84 10.56 12.66 -0.48
CA TYR A 84 10.02 11.42 -1.05
C TYR A 84 8.98 11.72 -2.14
N GLY A 85 7.80 11.11 -2.08
CA GLY A 85 6.72 11.30 -3.05
C GLY A 85 6.71 10.26 -4.16
N PHE A 86 5.60 10.28 -4.90
CA PHE A 86 5.25 9.29 -5.90
C PHE A 86 6.37 9.06 -6.93
N ILE A 87 6.90 10.13 -7.51
CA ILE A 87 7.94 10.07 -8.54
C ILE A 87 9.24 9.43 -8.01
N LYS A 88 9.67 9.82 -6.80
CA LYS A 88 10.89 9.27 -6.21
C LYS A 88 10.69 7.81 -5.82
N ARG A 89 9.55 7.46 -5.21
CA ARG A 89 9.22 6.08 -4.84
C ARG A 89 9.18 5.17 -6.06
N ARG A 90 8.50 5.60 -7.13
CA ARG A 90 8.49 4.90 -8.42
C ARG A 90 9.92 4.68 -8.92
N SER A 91 10.73 5.74 -8.99
CA SER A 91 12.12 5.67 -9.46
C SER A 91 12.97 4.67 -8.65
N GLN A 92 12.82 4.64 -7.33
CA GLN A 92 13.54 3.71 -6.45
C GLN A 92 13.21 2.25 -6.75
N ILE A 93 11.93 1.93 -6.93
CA ILE A 93 11.48 0.56 -7.21
C ILE A 93 11.83 0.17 -8.65
N THR A 94 11.53 1.03 -9.64
CA THR A 94 11.80 0.74 -11.05
C THR A 94 13.28 0.61 -11.36
N THR A 95 14.15 1.33 -10.64
CA THR A 95 15.62 1.14 -10.71
C THR A 95 16.03 -0.29 -10.32
N LEU A 96 15.39 -0.90 -9.32
CA LEU A 96 15.65 -2.29 -8.95
C LEU A 96 15.10 -3.28 -9.97
N LEU A 97 13.91 -3.01 -10.50
CA LEU A 97 13.30 -3.83 -11.55
C LEU A 97 14.14 -3.80 -12.82
N ALA A 98 14.59 -2.63 -13.27
CA ALA A 98 15.47 -2.47 -14.43
C ALA A 98 16.77 -3.27 -14.29
N LYS A 99 17.41 -3.22 -13.11
CA LYS A 99 18.60 -4.03 -12.79
C LYS A 99 18.36 -5.54 -12.89
N ARG A 100 17.12 -5.98 -12.77
CA ARG A 100 16.72 -7.40 -12.89
C ARG A 100 16.17 -7.76 -14.25
N GLY A 101 16.18 -6.85 -15.24
CA GLY A 101 15.79 -7.13 -16.62
C GLY A 101 14.32 -6.87 -16.94
N TYR A 102 13.61 -6.12 -16.09
CA TYR A 102 12.25 -5.65 -16.39
C TYR A 102 12.27 -4.41 -17.27
N VAL A 103 11.30 -4.32 -18.18
CA VAL A 103 11.09 -3.16 -19.04
C VAL A 103 10.36 -2.08 -18.25
N ILE A 104 10.94 -0.89 -18.16
CA ILE A 104 10.33 0.26 -17.49
C ILE A 104 9.79 1.21 -18.57
N PRO A 105 8.48 1.21 -18.85
CA PRO A 105 7.89 2.14 -19.80
C PRO A 105 7.92 3.57 -19.26
N GLU A 106 7.73 4.52 -20.19
CA GLU A 106 7.37 5.88 -19.80
C GLU A 106 6.07 5.86 -18.99
N LEU A 107 5.99 6.73 -18.00
CA LEU A 107 4.86 6.80 -17.11
C LEU A 107 3.64 7.36 -17.87
N GLU A 108 2.51 6.65 -17.80
CA GLU A 108 1.25 7.12 -18.37
C GLU A 108 0.79 8.43 -17.72
N THR A 109 0.07 9.27 -18.48
CA THR A 109 -0.44 10.55 -17.98
C THR A 109 -1.97 10.60 -18.16
N PRO A 110 -2.78 10.50 -17.07
CA PRO A 110 -2.38 10.33 -15.67
C PRO A 110 -2.10 8.86 -15.29
N PRO A 111 -1.17 8.58 -14.35
CA PRO A 111 -0.79 7.22 -13.96
C PRO A 111 -1.76 6.60 -12.94
N SER A 112 -3.07 6.61 -13.19
CA SER A 112 -4.07 6.26 -12.16
C SER A 112 -4.39 4.76 -12.04
N GLN A 113 -3.83 3.90 -12.89
CA GLN A 113 -4.25 2.49 -13.03
C GLN A 113 -3.23 1.48 -12.47
N GLY A 114 -2.22 1.93 -11.74
CA GLY A 114 -1.10 1.07 -11.35
C GLY A 114 -0.20 0.70 -12.54
N GLU A 115 0.93 0.06 -12.28
CA GLU A 115 1.86 -0.40 -13.32
C GLU A 115 2.09 -1.91 -13.24
N ILE A 116 2.28 -2.54 -14.40
CA ILE A 116 2.66 -3.96 -14.52
C ILE A 116 3.86 -4.05 -15.46
N PHE A 117 5.01 -4.45 -14.91
CA PHE A 117 6.28 -4.50 -15.63
C PHE A 117 6.52 -5.89 -16.19
N SER A 118 6.72 -5.97 -17.50
CA SER A 118 7.09 -7.22 -18.19
C SER A 118 8.61 -7.42 -18.16
N HIS A 119 9.03 -8.69 -18.16
CA HIS A 119 10.44 -9.04 -18.18
C HIS A 119 10.95 -9.18 -19.64
N THR A 120 12.19 -8.75 -19.91
CA THR A 120 12.81 -8.82 -21.26
C THR A 120 13.01 -10.25 -21.77
N LYS A 121 13.24 -11.20 -20.86
CA LYS A 121 13.30 -12.64 -21.15
C LYS A 121 11.92 -13.27 -21.05
N ALA A 122 11.52 -14.02 -22.08
CA ALA A 122 10.30 -14.81 -22.09
C ALA A 122 10.25 -15.85 -20.96
N GLY A 123 9.06 -16.06 -20.40
CA GLY A 123 8.81 -17.06 -19.35
C GLY A 123 9.24 -16.66 -17.94
N ILE A 124 9.67 -15.40 -17.73
CA ILE A 124 9.77 -14.78 -16.41
C ILE A 124 8.49 -13.95 -16.20
N PRO A 125 7.74 -14.16 -15.11
CA PRO A 125 6.48 -13.46 -14.89
C PRO A 125 6.64 -11.95 -14.73
N SER A 126 5.54 -11.22 -14.95
CA SER A 126 5.46 -9.77 -14.72
C SER A 126 5.47 -9.42 -13.23
N VAL A 127 5.74 -8.16 -12.93
CA VAL A 127 5.69 -7.59 -11.58
C VAL A 127 4.74 -6.40 -11.56
N GLY A 128 3.73 -6.43 -10.70
CA GLY A 128 2.87 -5.28 -10.46
C GLY A 128 3.47 -4.31 -9.44
N LEU A 129 3.26 -3.02 -9.64
CA LEU A 129 3.51 -1.96 -8.66
C LEU A 129 2.29 -1.05 -8.49
N TRP A 130 1.91 -0.86 -7.24
CA TRP A 130 1.02 0.21 -6.81
C TRP A 130 1.75 1.09 -5.80
N ILE A 131 1.47 2.39 -5.88
CA ILE A 131 2.03 3.38 -4.97
C ILE A 131 0.83 4.10 -4.36
N MET A 132 0.68 4.04 -3.04
CA MET A 132 -0.43 4.71 -2.35
C MET A 132 -0.31 6.24 -2.49
N PRO A 133 -1.44 6.96 -2.40
CA PRO A 133 -2.79 6.44 -2.24
C PRO A 133 -3.43 6.01 -3.57
N THR A 134 -3.15 6.73 -4.66
CA THR A 134 -3.91 6.63 -5.93
C THR A 134 -3.05 6.22 -7.14
N HIS A 135 -1.79 5.87 -6.90
CA HIS A 135 -0.75 5.71 -7.93
C HIS A 135 -0.49 6.96 -8.77
N SER A 136 -0.96 8.15 -8.35
CA SER A 136 -0.72 9.40 -9.07
C SER A 136 -0.37 10.59 -8.19
N THR A 137 -0.57 10.46 -6.88
CA THR A 137 -0.36 11.51 -5.89
C THR A 137 0.58 11.04 -4.79
N ASP A 138 1.11 12.01 -4.05
CA ASP A 138 1.80 11.75 -2.80
C ASP A 138 0.81 11.31 -1.71
N GLY A 139 1.32 10.63 -0.68
CA GLY A 139 0.53 10.16 0.46
C GLY A 139 0.75 8.70 0.82
N MET A 140 -0.16 8.19 1.65
CA MET A 140 -0.14 6.84 2.23
C MET A 140 -1.51 6.18 2.17
N LEU A 141 -1.60 4.91 2.56
CA LEU A 141 -2.88 4.19 2.68
C LEU A 141 -3.92 4.99 3.48
N GLU A 142 -3.52 5.65 4.57
CA GLU A 142 -4.43 6.45 5.37
C GLU A 142 -5.14 7.55 4.57
N ASP A 143 -4.44 8.20 3.63
CA ASP A 143 -5.04 9.22 2.78
C ASP A 143 -6.09 8.60 1.85
N LEU A 144 -5.78 7.45 1.22
CA LEU A 144 -6.75 6.70 0.41
C LEU A 144 -8.02 6.40 1.20
N LEU A 145 -7.90 5.95 2.45
CA LEU A 145 -9.05 5.57 3.27
C LEU A 145 -9.85 6.79 3.76
N LEU A 146 -9.17 7.86 4.16
CA LEU A 146 -9.82 9.10 4.63
C LEU A 146 -10.54 9.84 3.51
N ASP A 147 -10.04 9.79 2.28
CA ASP A 147 -10.70 10.39 1.11
C ASP A 147 -11.91 9.59 0.64
N ASN A 148 -12.04 8.33 1.09
CA ASN A 148 -13.08 7.40 0.65
C ASN A 148 -14.00 6.97 1.80
N LEU A 149 -14.50 7.89 2.62
CA LEU A 149 -15.46 7.58 3.68
C LEU A 149 -16.86 7.26 3.12
N GLY A 150 -17.47 6.18 3.61
CA GLY A 150 -18.67 5.58 3.05
C GLY A 150 -19.98 6.36 3.26
N ASN A 151 -20.00 7.35 4.16
CA ASN A 151 -21.20 8.16 4.42
C ASN A 151 -20.91 9.46 5.20
N SER A 152 -21.90 10.35 5.23
CA SER A 152 -21.84 11.64 5.92
C SER A 152 -21.63 11.54 7.44
N LYS A 153 -22.05 10.43 8.08
CA LYS A 153 -21.79 10.20 9.50
C LYS A 153 -20.29 9.98 9.74
N GLN A 154 -19.61 9.19 8.90
CA GLN A 154 -18.16 9.01 9.01
C GLN A 154 -17.41 10.32 8.74
N GLN A 155 -17.86 11.11 7.76
CA GLN A 155 -17.29 12.44 7.50
C GLN A 155 -17.45 13.36 8.72
N SER A 156 -18.62 13.36 9.36
CA SER A 156 -18.86 14.15 10.58
C SER A 156 -17.99 13.70 11.75
N LEU A 157 -17.77 12.39 11.91
CA LEU A 157 -16.85 11.85 12.92
C LEU A 157 -15.41 12.25 12.63
N LEU A 158 -14.97 12.20 11.36
CA LEU A 158 -13.64 12.65 10.97
C LEU A 158 -13.46 14.14 11.27
N SER A 159 -14.45 15.00 10.97
CA SER A 159 -14.38 16.42 11.31
C SER A 159 -14.21 16.64 12.82
N LYS A 160 -14.86 15.83 13.66
CA LYS A 160 -14.67 15.88 15.12
C LYS A 160 -13.28 15.40 15.53
N ALA A 161 -12.73 14.38 14.85
CA ALA A 161 -11.38 13.90 15.10
C ALA A 161 -10.35 14.96 14.72
N ASP A 162 -10.55 15.65 13.59
CA ASP A 162 -9.71 16.74 13.12
C ASP A 162 -9.71 17.91 14.11
N THR A 163 -10.87 18.30 14.65
CA THR A 163 -10.96 19.29 15.72
C THR A 163 -10.15 18.84 16.95
N ALA A 164 -10.41 17.63 17.47
CA ALA A 164 -9.73 17.13 18.66
C ALA A 164 -8.20 17.05 18.47
N ILE A 165 -7.75 16.64 17.29
CA ILE A 165 -6.33 16.61 16.93
C ILE A 165 -5.73 18.02 16.88
N SER A 166 -6.43 18.98 16.28
CA SER A 166 -5.95 20.37 16.18
C SER A 166 -5.86 21.06 17.54
N GLU A 167 -6.75 20.70 18.47
CA GLU A 167 -6.81 21.25 19.83
C GLU A 167 -5.72 20.69 20.76
N LEU A 168 -4.99 19.66 20.36
CA LEU A 168 -3.90 19.09 21.18
C LEU A 168 -2.80 20.12 21.48
N GLY A 169 -2.54 21.06 20.57
CA GLY A 169 -1.45 22.04 20.74
C GLY A 169 -0.12 21.37 21.12
N ASP A 170 0.48 21.84 22.22
CA ASP A 170 1.75 21.31 22.75
C ASP A 170 1.64 19.89 23.34
N LEU A 171 0.42 19.38 23.58
CA LEU A 171 0.21 17.99 24.02
C LEU A 171 0.41 16.98 22.88
N ARG A 172 0.52 17.44 21.63
CA ARG A 172 0.72 16.60 20.45
C ARG A 172 2.11 15.93 20.48
N THR A 173 2.12 14.60 20.59
CA THR A 173 3.36 13.81 20.63
C THR A 173 3.76 13.17 19.29
N PHE A 174 2.86 13.13 18.31
CA PHE A 174 3.15 12.61 16.97
C PHE A 174 3.66 13.72 16.03
N LYS A 175 4.47 13.33 15.04
CA LYS A 175 5.04 14.23 14.03
C LYS A 175 3.98 14.61 12.98
N ASP A 176 4.14 15.75 12.30
CA ASP A 176 3.24 16.16 11.21
C ASP A 176 3.15 15.10 10.10
N THR A 177 4.23 14.36 9.87
CA THR A 177 4.31 13.26 8.90
C THR A 177 3.39 12.08 9.25
N HIS A 178 2.91 12.00 10.49
CA HIS A 178 1.97 10.99 10.98
C HIS A 178 0.55 11.55 11.13
N LEU A 179 0.25 12.74 10.60
CA LEU A 179 -1.07 13.35 10.74
C LEU A 179 -2.18 12.45 10.17
N SER A 180 -2.05 11.93 8.96
CA SER A 180 -3.05 11.01 8.37
C SER A 180 -3.23 9.74 9.20
N LYS A 181 -2.13 9.21 9.77
CA LYS A 181 -2.14 8.10 10.74
C LYS A 181 -2.91 8.44 12.02
N ALA A 182 -2.70 9.62 12.59
CA ALA A 182 -3.43 10.07 13.77
C ALA A 182 -4.93 10.28 13.47
N ARG A 183 -5.26 10.87 12.31
CA ARG A 183 -6.64 11.08 11.85
C ARG A 183 -7.38 9.76 11.70
N LEU A 184 -6.84 8.82 10.92
CA LEU A 184 -7.46 7.52 10.71
C LEU A 184 -7.58 6.76 12.03
N SER A 185 -6.52 6.69 12.84
CA SER A 185 -6.54 5.97 14.11
C SER A 185 -7.60 6.52 15.08
N THR A 186 -7.74 7.85 15.14
CA THR A 186 -8.75 8.51 16.00
C THR A 186 -10.17 8.21 15.50
N LEU A 187 -10.40 8.32 14.19
CA LEU A 187 -11.68 7.94 13.58
C LEU A 187 -12.04 6.48 13.89
N LEU A 188 -11.08 5.57 13.76
CA LEU A 188 -11.25 4.13 14.02
C LEU A 188 -11.46 3.82 15.52
N ALA A 189 -10.89 4.63 16.42
CA ALA A 189 -11.14 4.54 17.85
C ALA A 189 -12.58 4.86 18.24
N TRP A 190 -13.29 5.67 17.44
CA TRP A 190 -14.68 6.07 17.70
C TRP A 190 -15.73 5.21 17.00
N GLN A 191 -15.32 4.11 16.38
CA GLN A 191 -16.25 3.17 15.74
C GLN A 191 -16.95 2.31 16.78
N LYS A 192 -18.01 1.60 16.35
CA LYS A 192 -18.82 0.72 17.21
C LYS A 192 -17.97 -0.27 18.03
N LYS A 193 -16.88 -0.77 17.43
CA LYS A 193 -15.81 -1.48 18.14
C LYS A 193 -14.58 -0.58 18.16
N PRO A 194 -14.28 0.09 19.28
CA PRO A 194 -13.11 0.96 19.39
C PRO A 194 -11.82 0.23 19.05
N GLY A 195 -10.90 0.92 18.36
CA GLY A 195 -9.59 0.36 17.99
C GLY A 195 -9.67 -0.70 16.88
N THR A 196 -10.71 -0.63 16.03
CA THR A 196 -10.82 -1.49 14.84
C THR A 196 -9.70 -1.17 13.84
N SER A 197 -9.12 -2.18 13.20
CA SER A 197 -8.08 -2.01 12.19
C SER A 197 -8.66 -1.57 10.83
N ALA A 198 -7.81 -1.04 9.94
CA ALA A 198 -8.24 -0.54 8.62
C ALA A 198 -8.96 -1.61 7.76
N GLY A 199 -8.45 -2.85 7.76
CA GLY A 199 -9.09 -3.95 7.05
C GLY A 199 -10.44 -4.33 7.64
N LYS A 200 -10.56 -4.38 8.98
CA LYS A 200 -11.87 -4.62 9.63
C LYS A 200 -12.85 -3.48 9.39
N ALA A 201 -12.36 -2.24 9.31
CA ALA A 201 -13.15 -1.06 8.97
C ALA A 201 -13.68 -1.12 7.53
N TYR A 202 -12.85 -1.58 6.60
CA TYR A 202 -13.25 -1.89 5.23
C TYR A 202 -14.40 -2.90 5.19
N GLN A 203 -14.30 -4.02 5.90
CA GLN A 203 -15.38 -5.02 5.98
C GLN A 203 -16.65 -4.49 6.66
N ALA A 204 -16.51 -3.53 7.58
CA ALA A 204 -17.64 -2.92 8.28
C ALA A 204 -18.35 -1.82 7.46
N GLY A 205 -17.93 -1.56 6.21
CA GLY A 205 -18.53 -0.54 5.35
C GLY A 205 -18.26 0.89 5.82
N ILE A 206 -17.12 1.11 6.49
CA ILE A 206 -16.70 2.48 6.89
C ILE A 206 -16.24 3.28 5.66
N PHE A 207 -15.70 2.61 4.65
CA PHE A 207 -15.20 3.21 3.42
C PHE A 207 -16.12 2.96 2.22
N ALA A 208 -16.18 3.90 1.28
CA ALA A 208 -16.87 3.79 0.01
C ALA A 208 -16.05 2.93 -0.96
N THR A 209 -16.42 1.66 -1.12
CA THR A 209 -15.66 0.70 -1.92
C THR A 209 -15.85 0.85 -3.43
N ASP A 210 -16.80 1.69 -3.84
CA ASP A 210 -17.18 1.97 -5.23
C ASP A 210 -16.57 3.28 -5.77
N SER A 211 -15.68 3.92 -5.02
CA SER A 211 -14.95 5.08 -5.50
C SER A 211 -14.03 4.74 -6.67
N ALA A 212 -13.68 5.75 -7.47
CA ALA A 212 -12.82 5.57 -8.64
C ALA A 212 -11.43 5.06 -8.22
N GLU A 213 -10.91 5.56 -7.10
CA GLU A 213 -9.58 5.26 -6.57
C GLU A 213 -9.50 3.82 -6.06
N LEU A 214 -10.46 3.39 -5.22
CA LEU A 214 -10.50 2.01 -4.72
C LEU A 214 -10.84 1.00 -5.82
N THR A 215 -11.65 1.41 -6.80
CA THR A 215 -11.92 0.60 -8.00
C THR A 215 -10.66 0.42 -8.84
N ALA A 216 -9.89 1.48 -9.08
CA ALA A 216 -8.63 1.42 -9.83
C ALA A 216 -7.62 0.52 -9.11
N PHE A 217 -7.47 0.69 -7.80
CA PHE A 217 -6.59 -0.14 -6.97
C PHE A 217 -6.99 -1.63 -7.02
N THR A 218 -8.28 -1.91 -6.86
CA THR A 218 -8.83 -3.28 -6.93
C THR A 218 -8.61 -3.90 -8.30
N ARG A 219 -8.88 -3.15 -9.37
CA ARG A 219 -8.70 -3.63 -10.75
C ARG A 219 -7.24 -3.95 -11.05
N TRP A 220 -6.31 -3.08 -10.64
CA TRP A 220 -4.88 -3.31 -10.76
C TRP A 220 -4.44 -4.58 -10.02
N LEU A 221 -4.93 -4.77 -8.78
CA LEU A 221 -4.59 -5.93 -7.98
C LEU A 221 -5.07 -7.23 -8.63
N GLN A 222 -6.29 -7.24 -9.17
CA GLN A 222 -6.81 -8.36 -9.94
C GLN A 222 -5.99 -8.61 -11.21
N ALA A 223 -5.69 -7.57 -12.00
CA ALA A 223 -4.90 -7.70 -13.23
C ALA A 223 -3.48 -8.20 -12.99
N THR A 224 -2.91 -7.98 -11.80
CA THR A 224 -1.57 -8.48 -11.44
C THR A 224 -1.58 -9.97 -11.08
N PHE A 225 -2.72 -10.51 -10.62
CA PHE A 225 -2.81 -11.86 -10.06
C PHE A 225 -3.76 -12.80 -10.81
N GLN A 226 -4.47 -12.35 -11.85
CA GLN A 226 -5.34 -13.16 -12.70
C GLN A 226 -4.70 -13.40 -14.06
#